data_AF-A0A9D1F0F2-F1
#
_entry.id   AF-A0A9D1F0F2-F1
#
_cell.length_a   1.000
_cell.length_b   1.000
_cell.length_c   1.000
_cell.angle_alpha   90.00
_cell.angle_beta   90.00
_cell.angle_gamma   90.00
#
_symmetry.space_group_name_H-M   'P 1'
#
loop_
_entity.id
_entity.type
_entity.pdbx_description
1 polymer ?
#
loop_
_entity_poly.entity_id
_entity_poly.type
_entity_poly.pdbx_seq_one_letter_code
_entity_poly.pdbx_strand_id
1 'polypeptide(L)'
;MNKLLNILTIGLIGISTCGCNQYFTSEVTSGVPDKDIYYGAYNRRDMTWADVVIYQKGSNKRCEGVVHLNAPTRSITMKNDRTDAVMKMACTDGTLMNIKWQLRKGSFADGYGTGIDQFNNTYNFKTVSKGEFKKITDNKVKIPNKEFLLKY
;
A
#
# COMPACT_ATOMS: atom_id res chain seq x y z
N MET A 1 -14.44 26.21 -34.11
CA MET A 1 -13.73 24.94 -33.81
C MET A 1 -12.87 24.96 -32.53
N ASN A 2 -12.75 26.07 -31.78
CA ASN A 2 -11.81 26.15 -30.65
C ASN A 2 -12.37 25.75 -29.26
N LYS A 3 -13.68 25.55 -29.11
CA LYS A 3 -14.29 25.22 -27.80
C LYS A 3 -14.26 23.71 -27.47
N LEU A 4 -14.36 22.85 -28.48
CA LEU A 4 -14.32 21.39 -28.31
C LEU A 4 -12.92 20.87 -27.96
N LEU A 5 -11.87 21.50 -28.49
CA LEU A 5 -10.49 21.11 -28.21
C LEU A 5 -10.08 21.40 -26.75
N ASN A 6 -10.57 22.52 -26.18
CA ASN A 6 -10.29 22.91 -24.80
C ASN A 6 -11.00 22.03 -23.75
N ILE A 7 -12.14 21.44 -24.08
CA ILE A 7 -12.86 20.54 -23.17
C ILE A 7 -12.17 19.15 -23.15
N LEU A 8 -11.65 18.71 -24.30
CA LEU A 8 -10.87 17.47 -24.39
C LEU A 8 -9.53 17.57 -23.65
N THR A 9 -8.84 18.72 -23.70
CA THR A 9 -7.60 18.91 -22.95
C THR A 9 -7.81 18.99 -21.44
N ILE A 10 -8.90 19.58 -20.95
CA ILE A 10 -9.23 19.58 -19.51
C ILE A 10 -9.63 18.17 -19.04
N GLY A 11 -10.34 17.40 -19.87
CA GLY A 11 -10.67 15.99 -19.59
C GLY A 11 -9.43 15.07 -19.49
N LEU A 12 -8.40 15.33 -20.29
CA LEU A 12 -7.13 14.57 -20.26
C LEU A 12 -6.22 14.95 -19.08
N ILE A 13 -6.26 16.20 -18.61
CA ILE A 13 -5.48 16.63 -17.44
C ILE A 13 -6.03 16.03 -16.13
N GLY A 14 -7.34 15.76 -16.08
CA GLY A 14 -8.02 15.15 -14.92
C GLY A 14 -7.72 13.67 -14.66
N ILE A 15 -7.02 12.97 -15.57
CA ILE A 15 -6.73 11.53 -15.44
C ILE A 15 -5.34 11.28 -14.82
N SER A 16 -4.50 12.30 -14.63
CA SER A 16 -3.08 12.11 -14.30
C SER A 16 -2.72 12.00 -12.81
N THR A 17 -3.67 12.05 -11.86
CA THR A 17 -3.37 11.94 -10.41
C THR A 17 -4.33 11.07 -9.59
N CYS A 18 -5.12 10.21 -10.26
CA CYS A 18 -5.86 9.16 -9.58
C CYS A 18 -4.90 8.02 -9.20
N GLY A 19 -4.22 8.15 -8.06
CA GLY A 19 -3.52 7.03 -7.43
C GLY A 19 -4.48 5.84 -7.31
N CYS A 20 -4.22 4.78 -8.08
CA CYS A 20 -4.96 3.54 -7.97
C CYS A 20 -4.63 2.92 -6.61
N ASN A 21 -5.64 2.70 -5.76
CA ASN A 21 -5.49 1.93 -4.54
C ASN A 21 -4.85 0.59 -4.86
N GLN A 22 -3.84 0.23 -4.10
CA GLN A 22 -3.14 -1.04 -4.20
C GLN A 22 -3.52 -1.90 -3.01
N TYR A 23 -3.54 -3.21 -3.22
CA TYR A 23 -4.01 -4.18 -2.24
C TYR A 23 -2.93 -5.22 -2.00
N PHE A 24 -2.86 -5.73 -0.78
CA PHE A 24 -1.87 -6.73 -0.42
C PHE A 24 -2.38 -7.64 0.69
N THR A 25 -1.73 -8.78 0.83
CA THR A 25 -1.90 -9.68 1.97
C THR A 25 -0.58 -9.89 2.66
N SER A 26 -0.65 -10.28 3.92
CA SER A 26 0.51 -10.78 4.65
C SER A 26 0.21 -12.04 5.42
N GLU A 27 1.16 -12.95 5.46
CA GLU A 27 1.14 -14.16 6.29
C GLU A 27 2.26 -14.06 7.32
N VAL A 28 1.91 -14.29 8.58
CA VAL A 28 2.89 -14.40 9.67
C VAL A 28 3.40 -15.84 9.71
N THR A 29 4.71 -16.00 9.54
CA THR A 29 5.33 -17.33 9.40
C THR A 29 6.23 -17.72 10.56
N SER A 30 6.41 -16.86 11.56
CA SER A 30 7.21 -17.14 12.75
C SER A 30 6.75 -16.27 13.92
N GLY A 31 6.81 -16.83 15.14
CA GLY A 31 6.51 -16.14 16.41
C GLY A 31 5.06 -16.24 16.91
N VAL A 32 4.17 -16.90 16.16
CA VAL A 32 2.78 -17.20 16.56
C VAL A 32 2.42 -18.67 16.30
N PRO A 33 1.57 -19.30 17.14
CA PRO A 33 1.19 -20.72 16.99
C PRO A 33 0.36 -20.97 15.72
N ASP A 34 -0.46 -19.98 15.34
CA ASP A 34 -1.31 -20.02 14.17
C ASP A 34 -0.85 -19.03 13.10
N LYS A 35 -1.04 -19.39 11.83
CA LYS A 35 -0.74 -18.53 10.69
C LYS A 35 -1.73 -17.37 10.62
N ASP A 36 -1.38 -16.27 11.25
CA ASP A 36 -2.13 -15.03 11.12
C ASP A 36 -2.07 -14.50 9.69
N ILE A 37 -3.24 -14.14 9.15
CA ILE A 37 -3.36 -13.52 7.84
C ILE A 37 -3.78 -12.07 8.03
N TYR A 38 -3.12 -11.18 7.32
CA TYR A 38 -3.42 -9.76 7.29
C TYR A 38 -3.82 -9.31 5.89
N TYR A 39 -4.72 -8.32 5.85
CA TYR A 39 -5.21 -7.71 4.63
C TYR A 39 -4.96 -6.21 4.68
N GLY A 40 -4.28 -5.69 3.66
CA GLY A 40 -3.99 -4.28 3.64
C GLY A 40 -4.24 -3.63 2.29
N ALA A 41 -4.30 -2.31 2.35
CA ALA A 41 -4.38 -1.46 1.20
C ALA A 41 -3.48 -0.25 1.41
N TYR A 42 -2.91 0.28 0.34
CA TYR A 42 -2.21 1.56 0.38
C TYR A 42 -2.62 2.44 -0.79
N ASN A 43 -2.56 3.74 -0.55
CA ASN A 43 -2.89 4.76 -1.51
C ASN A 43 -1.72 5.71 -1.68
N ARG A 44 -1.30 5.90 -2.92
CA ARG A 44 -0.17 6.76 -3.27
C ARG A 44 -0.53 8.22 -2.97
N ARG A 45 0.28 8.86 -2.15
CA ARG A 45 0.18 10.29 -1.81
C ARG A 45 0.92 11.13 -2.84
N ASP A 46 2.16 10.76 -3.13
CA ASP A 46 3.03 11.46 -4.07
C ASP A 46 3.99 10.49 -4.79
N MET A 47 5.08 11.01 -5.35
CA MET A 47 6.02 10.20 -6.13
C MET A 47 6.78 9.14 -5.31
N THR A 48 6.93 9.34 -4.00
CA THR A 48 7.73 8.49 -3.10
C THR A 48 6.97 7.99 -1.89
N TRP A 49 5.81 8.58 -1.56
CA TRP A 49 5.03 8.24 -0.37
C TRP A 49 3.67 7.63 -0.70
N ALA A 50 3.26 6.65 0.10
CA ALA A 50 1.91 6.12 0.13
C ALA A 50 1.47 5.89 1.57
N ASP A 51 0.19 6.12 1.84
CA ASP A 51 -0.43 5.79 3.12
C ASP A 51 -0.91 4.35 3.11
N VAL A 52 -0.71 3.62 4.20
CA VAL A 52 -1.06 2.20 4.31
C VAL A 52 -1.94 1.91 5.53
N VAL A 53 -2.87 0.99 5.35
CA VAL A 53 -3.63 0.34 6.42
C VAL A 53 -3.58 -1.17 6.26
N ILE A 54 -3.58 -1.88 7.38
CA ILE A 54 -3.63 -3.34 7.43
C ILE A 54 -4.54 -3.82 8.57
N TYR A 55 -5.24 -4.93 8.37
CA TYR A 55 -6.16 -5.55 9.32
C TYR A 55 -5.83 -7.03 9.48
N GLN A 56 -5.81 -7.53 10.72
CA GLN A 56 -5.70 -8.96 10.99
C GLN A 56 -7.04 -9.65 10.73
N LYS A 57 -7.02 -10.78 10.02
CA LYS A 57 -8.21 -11.60 9.77
C LYS A 57 -8.83 -12.06 11.09
N GLY A 58 -10.14 -11.85 11.25
CA GLY A 58 -10.87 -12.34 12.41
C GLY A 58 -10.61 -11.58 13.71
N SER A 59 -9.93 -10.43 13.64
CA SER A 59 -9.56 -9.61 14.80
C SER A 59 -9.89 -8.13 14.55
N ASN A 60 -10.00 -7.35 15.63
CA ASN A 60 -10.11 -5.89 15.57
C ASN A 60 -8.75 -5.20 15.45
N LYS A 61 -7.65 -5.97 15.41
CA LYS A 61 -6.29 -5.44 15.24
C LYS A 61 -6.16 -4.76 13.87
N ARG A 62 -5.84 -3.47 13.92
CA ARG A 62 -5.58 -2.62 12.76
C ARG A 62 -4.21 -1.98 12.92
N CYS A 63 -3.48 -1.84 11.84
CA CYS A 63 -2.27 -1.04 11.82
C CYS A 63 -2.32 -0.01 10.70
N GLU A 64 -1.72 1.14 10.96
CA GLU A 64 -1.67 2.28 10.05
C GLU A 64 -0.24 2.77 9.93
N GLY A 65 0.09 3.36 8.79
CA GLY A 65 1.39 3.97 8.61
C GLY A 65 1.64 4.41 7.19
N VAL A 66 2.91 4.36 6.81
CA VAL A 66 3.38 4.90 5.53
C VAL A 66 4.36 3.96 4.84
N VAL A 67 4.33 3.97 3.52
CA VAL A 67 5.33 3.40 2.63
C VAL A 67 6.16 4.54 2.06
N HIS A 68 7.48 4.45 2.19
CA HIS A 68 8.43 5.35 1.58
C HIS A 68 9.29 4.59 0.57
N LEU A 69 9.20 4.95 -0.71
CA LEU A 69 10.11 4.43 -1.73
C LEU A 69 11.44 5.15 -1.67
N ASN A 70 12.50 4.37 -1.57
CA ASN A 70 13.87 4.86 -1.63
C ASN A 70 14.30 5.12 -3.08
N ALA A 71 13.54 5.96 -3.80
CA ALA A 71 13.81 6.35 -5.17
C ALA A 71 13.23 7.74 -5.46
N PRO A 72 13.99 8.82 -5.19
CA PRO A 72 13.57 10.15 -5.57
C PRO A 72 13.66 10.30 -7.10
N THR A 73 12.51 10.59 -7.71
CA THR A 73 12.35 11.31 -8.99
C THR A 73 12.45 10.55 -10.33
N ARG A 74 11.34 10.66 -11.08
CA ARG A 74 11.16 10.97 -12.53
C ARG A 74 11.97 10.26 -13.63
N SER A 75 12.89 9.37 -13.33
CA SER A 75 13.62 8.64 -14.35
C SER A 75 12.88 7.33 -14.70
N ILE A 76 11.91 7.44 -15.61
CA ILE A 76 11.29 6.31 -16.33
C ILE A 76 12.37 5.45 -17.04
N THR A 77 13.60 5.96 -17.16
CA THR A 77 14.75 5.30 -17.80
C THR A 77 15.65 4.51 -16.85
N MET A 78 15.34 4.35 -15.56
CA MET A 78 16.11 3.43 -14.72
C MET A 78 15.90 1.97 -15.16
N LYS A 79 16.99 1.29 -15.54
CA LYS A 79 17.06 -0.13 -15.94
C LYS A 79 16.30 -1.13 -15.04
N ASN A 80 15.99 -0.75 -13.80
CA ASN A 80 15.20 -1.54 -12.85
C ASN A 80 13.86 -0.87 -12.58
N ASP A 81 12.76 -1.52 -13.01
CA ASP A 81 11.37 -1.11 -12.76
C ASP A 81 11.02 -1.17 -11.25
N ARG A 82 11.70 -2.03 -10.49
CA ARG A 82 11.51 -2.21 -9.05
C ARG A 82 12.49 -1.38 -8.22
N THR A 83 12.06 -1.00 -7.02
CA THR A 83 12.89 -0.31 -6.03
C THR A 83 12.53 -0.73 -4.63
N ASP A 84 13.48 -0.56 -3.73
CA ASP A 84 13.25 -0.75 -2.30
C ASP A 84 12.37 0.36 -1.76
N ALA A 85 11.48 -0.04 -0.85
CA ALA A 85 10.60 0.79 -0.09
C ALA A 85 10.62 0.31 1.37
N VAL A 86 10.39 1.25 2.28
CA VAL A 86 10.25 0.97 3.71
C VAL A 86 8.81 1.24 4.08
N MET A 87 8.13 0.22 4.61
CA MET A 87 6.80 0.36 5.19
C MET A 87 6.92 0.34 6.71
N LYS A 88 6.52 1.44 7.34
CA LYS A 88 6.49 1.58 8.80
C LYS A 88 5.05 1.69 9.25
N MET A 89 4.64 0.87 10.22
CA MET A 89 3.27 0.87 10.73
C MET A 89 3.23 0.77 12.25
N ALA A 90 2.17 1.32 12.84
CA ALA A 90 1.81 1.17 14.24
C ALA A 90 0.41 0.54 14.33
N CYS A 91 0.27 -0.44 15.22
CA CYS A 91 -0.97 -1.17 15.43
C CYS A 91 -1.74 -0.67 16.65
N THR A 92 -3.05 -0.94 16.69
CA THR A 92 -3.95 -0.60 17.80
C THR A 92 -3.56 -1.25 19.13
N ASP A 93 -2.77 -2.33 19.11
CA ASP A 93 -2.24 -3.01 20.30
C ASP A 93 -0.82 -2.53 20.70
N GLY A 94 -0.32 -1.46 20.07
CA GLY A 94 1.01 -0.93 20.33
C GLY A 94 2.14 -1.64 19.59
N THR A 95 1.85 -2.65 18.76
CA THR A 95 2.86 -3.30 17.92
C THR A 95 3.40 -2.32 16.88
N LEU A 96 4.72 -2.20 16.77
CA LEU A 96 5.39 -1.47 15.69
C LEU A 96 5.96 -2.45 14.66
N MET A 97 5.76 -2.15 13.38
CA MET A 97 6.24 -2.94 12.25
C MET A 97 7.18 -2.13 11.37
N ASN A 98 8.31 -2.72 11.00
CA ASN A 98 9.25 -2.15 10.05
C ASN A 98 9.55 -3.16 8.94
N ILE A 99 9.08 -2.85 7.74
CA ILE A 99 9.00 -3.81 6.64
C ILE A 99 9.86 -3.32 5.49
N LYS A 100 10.73 -4.20 5.00
CA LYS A 100 11.45 -4.00 3.75
C LYS A 100 10.58 -4.52 2.62
N TRP A 101 10.24 -3.63 1.71
CA TRP A 101 9.30 -3.89 0.65
C TRP A 101 9.96 -3.58 -0.70
N GLN A 102 9.65 -4.31 -1.76
CA GLN A 102 10.03 -3.95 -3.13
C GLN A 102 8.78 -3.64 -3.96
N LEU A 103 8.75 -2.48 -4.61
CA LEU A 103 7.61 -2.00 -5.42
C LEU A 103 8.06 -1.63 -6.83
N ARG A 104 7.17 -1.74 -7.81
CA ARG A 104 7.37 -1.06 -9.10
C ARG A 104 7.28 0.46 -8.92
N LYS A 105 8.29 1.19 -9.37
CA LYS A 105 8.44 2.65 -9.17
C LYS A 105 7.27 3.44 -9.76
N GLY A 106 6.83 3.09 -10.97
CA GLY A 106 5.81 3.84 -11.70
C GLY A 106 4.42 3.68 -11.13
N SER A 107 4.06 2.45 -10.74
CA SER A 107 2.69 2.08 -10.37
C SER A 107 2.48 1.87 -8.87
N PHE A 108 3.55 1.82 -8.07
CA PHE A 108 3.52 1.34 -6.69
C PHE A 108 2.83 -0.03 -6.61
N ALA A 109 3.03 -0.92 -7.58
CA ALA A 109 2.32 -2.20 -7.66
C ALA A 109 3.28 -3.40 -7.67
N ASP A 110 2.70 -4.60 -7.76
CA ASP A 110 3.37 -5.90 -7.85
C ASP A 110 4.41 -6.16 -6.75
N GLY A 111 4.16 -5.59 -5.58
CA GLY A 111 5.10 -5.57 -4.49
C GLY A 111 5.20 -6.87 -3.72
N TYR A 112 6.39 -7.12 -3.19
CA TYR A 112 6.64 -8.19 -2.22
C TYR A 112 7.65 -7.71 -1.20
N GLY A 113 7.65 -8.32 -0.02
CA GLY A 113 8.58 -7.92 1.03
C GLY A 113 8.49 -8.81 2.25
N THR A 114 9.43 -8.59 3.15
CA THR A 114 9.42 -9.20 4.48
C THR A 114 9.65 -8.14 5.53
N GLY A 115 8.99 -8.29 6.67
CA GLY A 115 9.12 -7.37 7.78
C GLY A 115 9.10 -8.11 9.10
N ILE A 116 9.65 -7.45 10.10
CA ILE A 116 9.72 -7.97 11.45
C ILE A 116 9.08 -6.91 12.35
N ASP A 117 8.28 -7.35 13.32
CA ASP A 117 7.78 -6.48 14.38
C ASP A 117 8.73 -6.43 15.59
N GLN A 118 8.39 -5.62 16.58
CA GLN A 118 9.16 -5.53 17.83
C GLN A 118 9.26 -6.85 18.63
N PHE A 119 8.44 -7.85 18.31
CA PHE A 119 8.40 -9.15 18.96
C PHE A 119 9.07 -10.26 18.14
N ASN A 120 9.79 -9.91 17.06
CA ASN A 120 10.42 -10.82 16.12
C ASN A 120 9.44 -11.69 15.29
N ASN A 121 8.16 -11.32 15.23
CA ASN A 121 7.23 -11.97 14.32
C ASN A 121 7.60 -11.62 12.87
N THR A 122 7.69 -12.62 12.01
CA THR A 122 8.05 -12.43 10.60
C THR A 122 6.80 -12.39 9.73
N TYR A 123 6.67 -11.30 8.99
CA TYR A 123 5.56 -11.02 8.10
C TYR A 123 6.05 -11.09 6.65
N ASN A 124 5.41 -11.92 5.84
CA ASN A 124 5.66 -11.95 4.39
C ASN A 124 4.55 -11.21 3.69
N PHE A 125 4.88 -10.27 2.82
CA PHE A 125 3.91 -9.43 2.15
C PHE A 125 3.92 -9.66 0.65
N LYS A 126 2.74 -9.63 0.04
CA LYS A 126 2.57 -9.66 -1.41
C LYS A 126 1.36 -8.84 -1.84
N THR A 127 1.47 -8.11 -2.95
CA THR A 127 0.32 -7.46 -3.57
C THR A 127 -0.65 -8.46 -4.15
N VAL A 128 -1.93 -8.12 -4.14
CA VAL A 128 -3.02 -8.90 -4.74
C VAL A 128 -3.91 -8.00 -5.57
N SER A 129 -4.69 -8.59 -6.47
CA SER A 129 -5.67 -7.82 -7.24
C SER A 129 -6.82 -7.31 -6.35
N LYS A 130 -7.51 -6.24 -6.76
CA LYS A 130 -8.73 -5.75 -6.07
C LYS A 130 -9.81 -6.84 -5.97
N GLY A 131 -9.97 -7.65 -7.01
CA GLY A 131 -10.95 -8.73 -7.04
C GLY A 131 -10.63 -9.83 -6.04
N GLU A 132 -9.35 -10.23 -5.98
CA GLU A 132 -8.85 -11.18 -4.97
C GLU A 132 -8.99 -10.61 -3.56
N PHE A 133 -8.58 -9.36 -3.35
CA PHE A 133 -8.74 -8.68 -2.06
C PHE A 133 -10.20 -8.67 -1.57
N LYS A 134 -11.16 -8.32 -2.44
CA LYS A 134 -12.59 -8.31 -2.09
C LYS A 134 -13.12 -9.69 -1.71
N LYS A 135 -12.73 -10.74 -2.44
CA LYS A 135 -13.12 -12.12 -2.14
C LYS A 135 -12.63 -12.58 -0.77
N ILE A 136 -11.46 -12.10 -0.35
CA ILE A 136 -10.82 -12.56 0.88
C ILE A 136 -11.23 -11.70 2.10
N THR A 137 -11.56 -10.42 1.89
CA THR A 137 -11.83 -9.47 2.99
C THR A 137 -13.30 -9.32 3.38
N ASP A 138 -14.25 -9.84 2.60
CA ASP A 138 -15.69 -9.85 2.93
C ASP A 138 -16.24 -8.47 3.37
N ASN A 139 -15.72 -7.37 2.78
CA ASN A 139 -16.01 -5.97 3.14
C ASN A 139 -15.63 -5.53 4.57
N LYS A 140 -14.88 -6.34 5.34
CA LYS A 140 -14.44 -5.99 6.70
C LYS A 140 -13.33 -4.93 6.73
N VAL A 141 -12.63 -4.74 5.61
CA VAL A 141 -11.58 -3.74 5.47
C VAL A 141 -12.16 -2.44 4.90
N LYS A 142 -12.37 -1.44 5.77
CA LYS A 142 -12.68 -0.07 5.33
C LYS A 142 -11.40 0.62 4.91
N ILE A 143 -11.20 0.76 3.61
CA ILE A 143 -10.09 1.55 3.05
C ILE A 143 -10.28 3.00 3.49
N PRO A 144 -9.27 3.65 4.10
CA PRO A 144 -9.35 5.06 4.43
C PRO A 144 -9.68 5.87 3.17
N ASN A 145 -10.71 6.71 3.26
CA ASN A 145 -11.07 7.60 2.17
C ASN A 145 -9.90 8.59 1.94
N LYS A 146 -9.68 9.06 0.70
CA LYS A 146 -8.54 9.93 0.33
C LYS A 146 -8.31 11.13 1.27
N GLU A 147 -9.38 11.61 1.91
CA GLU A 147 -9.37 12.76 2.81
C GLU A 147 -9.10 12.43 4.28
N PHE A 148 -9.17 11.16 4.68
CA PHE A 148 -9.07 10.78 6.10
C PHE A 148 -7.65 11.02 6.65
N LEU A 149 -6.64 10.98 5.78
CA LEU A 149 -5.23 11.02 6.16
C LEU A 149 -4.56 12.37 5.88
N LEU A 150 -5.28 13.31 5.24
CA LEU A 150 -4.88 14.72 5.10
C LEU A 150 -5.31 15.57 6.31
N LYS A 151 -5.91 14.95 7.34
CA LYS A 151 -6.37 15.63 8.57
C LYS A 151 -5.29 15.78 9.65
N TYR A 152 -4.06 15.35 9.36
CA TYR A 152 -2.88 15.57 10.21
C TYR A 152 -1.79 16.29 9.43
#